data_AF-A0A800G1L5-F1
#
_entry.id   AF-A0A800G1L5-F1
#
_cell.length_a   1.000
_cell.length_b   1.000
_cell.length_c   1.000
_cell.angle_alpha   90.00
_cell.angle_beta   90.00
_cell.angle_gamma   90.00
#
_symmetry.space_group_name_H-M   'P 1'
#
loop_
_entity.id
_entity.type
_entity.pdbx_description
1 polymer ?
#
loop_
_entity_poly.entity_id
_entity_poly.type
_entity_poly.pdbx_seq_one_letter_code
_entity_poly.pdbx_strand_id
1 'polypeptide(L)'
;MAPSPDFSGGWCPLSAPVPAPAPPRPLALPMLLHPTLLSIVLSASSLVLGSDPADLQGAESLTPPGLLELAGGTTVVGSTPKEIQSLVDSIPGAASALRVLDAETPQRRVAVPKFYYGVTEVTHEQYAAFSRATGYRPLQDWGAAAIEAGRLAWFEEMNTINEQRRAEGKSVLREKFDTAAWWEENWQDSGWNVPDDIKLMPVTHVNFADAEAYCAWAGVRLPTEVEYQHAVRGSGKDPYPWGEDWETGKYCGTSEVRGHAKPYQVAHFEEGKSKEGLYELSGNVWEWTSSPYLAPEKFKKNTYKVEGKKKVCSPLWNGNKRIVVGGSFQNPRFAARCTVRRATPRDEVTNAMGFRIAASTDPGKDMANALFNSHLKHSDFRPSGVTYAPDQVLAKDRWIAETAGEGAPENYGVIGDYQYILFVPLDELEETQDASLRRDSLSVPAPLGFLSIKEPMLKPALAPGNYFLYFRAAGEVPEPKAEEGEEGEAEAEPDTPVLDSLLEGLDLDVDNLLMVDAQTGERAAGFEIPGLAFGKGDAGGGWSKIVKTHKEIDPNNPKKQIDVSEDWLRCDIRLGTKIRRRSLIFGLEMMPDPAHFTSKWRK
;
A
#
# COMPACT_ATOMS: atom_id res chain seq x y z
N MET A 1 -15.88 57.10 19.95
CA MET A 1 -15.05 56.90 18.75
C MET A 1 -13.76 56.22 19.17
N ALA A 2 -13.65 54.92 18.89
CA ALA A 2 -12.43 54.13 18.81
C ALA A 2 -12.81 52.91 17.97
N PRO A 3 -12.18 52.65 16.81
CA PRO A 3 -12.58 51.57 15.93
C PRO A 3 -11.98 50.24 16.39
N SER A 4 -12.78 49.19 16.19
CA SER A 4 -12.47 47.77 16.32
C SER A 4 -11.37 47.32 15.35
N PRO A 5 -10.50 46.36 15.72
CA PRO A 5 -9.52 45.79 14.80
C PRO A 5 -10.18 44.76 13.87
N ASP A 6 -9.93 44.96 12.57
CA ASP A 6 -10.20 44.03 11.47
C ASP A 6 -9.40 42.73 11.63
N PHE A 7 -10.07 41.57 11.68
CA PHE A 7 -9.43 40.28 11.50
C PHE A 7 -9.37 39.94 10.00
N SER A 8 -8.41 40.56 9.31
CA SER A 8 -7.94 40.09 8.01
C SER A 8 -6.42 39.88 8.08
N GLY A 9 -6.01 38.62 8.09
CA GLY A 9 -4.60 38.20 8.06
C GLY A 9 -4.51 36.69 8.22
N GLY A 10 -3.86 35.92 7.36
CA GLY A 10 -3.17 36.25 6.13
C GLY A 10 -2.93 34.95 5.37
N TRP A 11 -3.33 34.92 4.12
CA TRP A 11 -2.80 34.00 3.12
C TRP A 11 -1.37 34.45 2.83
N CYS A 12 -0.38 33.60 3.07
CA CYS A 12 0.99 33.87 2.62
C CYS A 12 1.05 33.79 1.07
N PRO A 13 1.75 34.72 0.40
CA PRO A 13 1.97 34.63 -1.03
C PRO A 13 3.00 33.53 -1.34
N LEU A 14 2.72 32.85 -2.46
CA LEU A 14 3.53 31.82 -3.09
C LEU A 14 4.98 32.28 -3.32
N SER A 15 5.94 31.53 -2.77
CA SER A 15 7.25 31.39 -3.38
C SER A 15 7.11 30.36 -4.51
N ALA A 16 7.72 30.64 -5.67
CA ALA A 16 7.69 29.77 -6.84
C ALA A 16 8.12 28.32 -6.51
N PRO A 17 7.55 27.30 -7.19
CA PRO A 17 7.90 25.91 -6.93
C PRO A 17 9.36 25.66 -7.33
N VAL A 18 10.17 25.21 -6.37
CA VAL A 18 11.44 24.53 -6.67
C VAL A 18 11.05 23.17 -7.27
N PRO A 19 11.60 22.77 -8.44
CA PRO A 19 11.29 21.47 -9.01
C PRO A 19 11.69 20.36 -8.02
N ALA A 20 10.78 19.42 -7.79
CA ALA A 20 11.07 18.22 -7.03
C ALA A 20 12.28 17.50 -7.67
N PRO A 21 13.30 17.09 -6.89
CA PRO A 21 14.34 16.22 -7.43
C PRO A 21 13.68 14.92 -7.90
N ALA A 22 14.15 14.39 -9.03
CA ALA A 22 13.71 13.10 -9.54
C ALA A 22 13.90 12.02 -8.44
N PRO A 23 13.00 11.02 -8.34
CA PRO A 23 13.24 9.90 -7.44
C PRO A 23 14.61 9.29 -7.77
N PRO A 24 15.43 8.93 -6.77
CA PRO A 24 16.69 8.26 -7.04
C PRO A 24 16.38 7.02 -7.86
N ARG A 25 17.00 6.91 -9.04
CA ARG A 25 17.06 5.63 -9.76
C ARG A 25 17.67 4.61 -8.80
N PRO A 26 17.14 3.38 -8.68
CA PRO A 26 17.89 2.33 -8.01
C PRO A 26 19.18 2.16 -8.80
N LEU A 27 20.30 2.60 -8.22
CA LEU A 27 21.60 2.33 -8.79
C LEU A 27 21.84 0.83 -8.64
N ALA A 28 21.97 0.16 -9.78
CA ALA A 28 22.51 -1.18 -9.88
C ALA A 28 23.78 -1.26 -9.02
N LEU A 29 23.79 -2.16 -8.04
CA LEU A 29 25.02 -2.55 -7.37
C LEU A 29 26.00 -3.03 -8.44
N PRO A 30 27.27 -2.59 -8.44
CA PRO A 30 28.28 -3.30 -9.18
C PRO A 30 28.46 -4.67 -8.53
N MET A 31 28.06 -5.71 -9.25
CA MET A 31 28.54 -7.08 -9.07
C MET A 31 30.08 -7.10 -9.04
N LEU A 32 30.64 -7.92 -8.12
CA LEU A 32 31.90 -8.68 -8.14
C LEU A 32 32.40 -8.80 -6.68
N LEU A 33 32.48 -9.97 -6.03
CA LEU A 33 33.21 -11.19 -6.40
C LEU A 33 32.69 -12.45 -5.67
N HIS A 34 32.97 -13.60 -6.30
CA HIS A 34 32.79 -15.01 -5.92
C HIS A 34 32.73 -15.42 -4.42
N PRO A 35 32.02 -16.53 -4.09
CA PRO A 35 31.96 -17.08 -2.75
C PRO A 35 33.21 -17.93 -2.46
N THR A 36 34.04 -17.50 -1.52
CA THR A 36 34.95 -18.40 -0.83
C THR A 36 34.36 -18.77 0.53
N LEU A 37 34.09 -20.06 0.69
CA LEU A 37 33.79 -20.78 1.92
C LEU A 37 34.47 -20.15 3.15
N LEU A 38 33.67 -19.64 4.10
CA LEU A 38 34.12 -19.43 5.46
C LEU A 38 33.07 -20.00 6.43
N SER A 39 33.38 -21.18 6.96
CA SER A 39 32.64 -21.82 8.04
C SER A 39 32.70 -20.93 9.29
N ILE A 40 31.56 -20.37 9.70
CA ILE A 40 31.40 -19.76 11.02
C ILE A 40 30.70 -20.77 11.91
N VAL A 41 31.46 -21.32 12.85
CA VAL A 41 30.97 -22.12 13.98
C VAL A 41 30.29 -21.16 14.96
N LEU A 42 28.96 -21.23 15.05
CA LEU A 42 28.19 -20.53 16.08
C LEU A 42 28.11 -21.41 17.34
N SER A 43 28.78 -20.96 18.39
CA SER A 43 28.73 -21.53 19.73
C SER A 43 27.33 -21.31 20.32
N ALA A 44 26.53 -22.37 20.38
CA ALA A 44 25.30 -22.40 21.15
C ALA A 44 25.62 -22.58 22.63
N SER A 45 25.18 -21.66 23.49
CA SER A 45 24.92 -21.94 24.91
C SER A 45 24.16 -20.78 25.56
N SER A 46 22.85 -20.96 25.74
CA SER A 46 22.13 -20.51 26.93
C SER A 46 20.85 -21.35 27.04
N LEU A 47 20.96 -22.41 27.86
CA LEU A 47 19.85 -23.18 28.38
C LEU A 47 19.03 -22.27 29.29
N VAL A 48 17.77 -22.02 28.95
CA VAL A 48 16.72 -21.81 29.95
C VAL A 48 15.71 -22.94 29.75
N LEU A 49 15.65 -23.79 30.77
CA LEU A 49 14.74 -24.93 30.86
C LEU A 49 13.31 -24.44 31.10
N GLY A 50 12.38 -24.94 30.29
CA GLY A 50 11.09 -25.41 30.81
C GLY A 50 9.86 -24.54 30.57
N SER A 51 9.41 -24.44 29.32
CA SER A 51 8.02 -24.75 28.97
C SER A 51 7.94 -25.02 27.45
N ASP A 52 7.26 -26.11 27.09
CA ASP A 52 6.91 -26.45 25.71
C ASP A 52 6.18 -25.25 25.06
N PRO A 53 6.62 -24.71 23.92
CA PRO A 53 5.90 -23.63 23.23
C PRO A 53 4.60 -24.09 22.56
N ALA A 54 4.15 -25.33 22.84
CA ALA A 54 2.94 -25.92 22.26
C ALA A 54 1.64 -25.61 23.03
N ASP A 55 1.68 -24.90 24.16
CA ASP A 55 0.50 -24.75 25.04
C ASP A 55 0.03 -23.31 25.31
N LEU A 56 0.28 -22.37 24.38
CA LEU A 56 -0.51 -21.14 24.29
C LEU A 56 -1.63 -21.34 23.26
N GLN A 57 -2.72 -21.99 23.70
CA GLN A 57 -4.01 -21.97 23.01
C GLN A 57 -4.66 -20.58 23.13
N GLY A 58 -4.12 -19.60 22.42
CA GLY A 58 -4.88 -18.49 21.87
C GLY A 58 -4.77 -18.65 20.35
N ALA A 59 -5.90 -18.82 19.65
CA ALA A 59 -5.86 -18.87 18.19
C ALA A 59 -5.22 -17.59 17.67
N GLU A 60 -3.98 -17.66 17.17
CA GLU A 60 -3.36 -16.55 16.44
C GLU A 60 -4.31 -16.16 15.32
N SER A 61 -4.88 -14.97 15.44
CA SER A 61 -5.92 -14.47 14.54
C SER A 61 -5.34 -14.30 13.14
N LEU A 62 -6.06 -14.76 12.12
CA LEU A 62 -5.76 -14.46 10.73
C LEU A 62 -6.06 -12.98 10.38
N THR A 63 -6.68 -12.24 11.28
CA THR A 63 -6.91 -10.80 11.12
C THR A 63 -5.57 -10.05 11.08
N PRO A 64 -5.41 -9.06 10.17
CA PRO A 64 -4.23 -8.21 10.18
C PRO A 64 -4.00 -7.58 11.57
N PRO A 65 -2.77 -7.55 12.10
CA PRO A 65 -2.47 -6.98 13.43
C PRO A 65 -2.91 -5.52 13.53
N GLY A 66 -3.64 -5.14 14.59
CA GLY A 66 -4.12 -3.76 14.74
C GLY A 66 -5.45 -3.45 14.05
N LEU A 67 -6.06 -4.40 13.33
CA LEU A 67 -7.28 -4.16 12.56
C LEU A 67 -8.47 -4.97 13.09
N LEU A 68 -9.67 -4.42 12.89
CA LEU A 68 -10.94 -5.11 13.10
C LEU A 68 -11.63 -5.32 11.76
N GLU A 69 -12.38 -6.42 11.65
CA GLU A 69 -13.19 -6.69 10.48
C GLU A 69 -14.50 -5.91 10.55
N LEU A 70 -14.75 -5.07 9.55
CA LEU A 70 -16.00 -4.35 9.39
C LEU A 70 -16.90 -5.08 8.41
N ALA A 71 -18.15 -5.30 8.81
CA ALA A 71 -19.16 -5.88 7.96
C ALA A 71 -19.40 -4.98 6.73
N GLY A 72 -19.42 -5.57 5.54
CA GLY A 72 -19.87 -4.85 4.35
C GLY A 72 -21.34 -4.44 4.45
N GLY A 73 -21.79 -3.58 3.54
CA GLY A 73 -23.18 -3.15 3.52
C GLY A 73 -23.41 -1.95 2.61
N THR A 74 -24.52 -1.24 2.85
CA THR A 74 -24.81 0.02 2.16
C THR A 74 -24.61 1.20 3.11
N THR A 75 -23.74 2.13 2.71
CA THR A 75 -23.44 3.34 3.46
C THR A 75 -23.97 4.57 2.74
N VAL A 76 -24.50 5.50 3.53
CA VAL A 76 -24.79 6.85 3.05
C VAL A 76 -23.47 7.62 3.05
N VAL A 77 -23.08 8.20 1.91
CA VAL A 77 -21.84 8.97 1.73
C VAL A 77 -22.20 10.40 1.36
N GLY A 78 -21.54 11.36 2.01
CA GLY A 78 -21.74 12.79 1.75
C GLY A 78 -22.96 13.39 2.45
N SER A 79 -23.29 14.61 2.04
CA SER A 79 -24.29 15.50 2.66
C SER A 79 -25.27 16.04 1.62
N THR A 80 -26.45 16.44 2.08
CA THR A 80 -27.43 17.18 1.28
C THR A 80 -27.15 18.68 1.36
N PRO A 81 -27.53 19.48 0.34
CA PRO A 81 -27.41 20.94 0.43
C PRO A 81 -28.16 21.55 1.63
N LYS A 82 -29.24 20.90 2.09
CA LYS A 82 -29.98 21.34 3.28
C LYS A 82 -29.16 21.17 4.57
N GLU A 83 -28.47 20.04 4.71
CA GLU A 83 -27.56 19.80 5.83
C GLU A 83 -26.40 20.80 5.81
N ILE A 84 -25.81 21.07 4.64
CA ILE A 84 -24.76 22.08 4.50
C ILE A 84 -25.25 23.48 4.89
N GLN A 85 -26.45 23.88 4.44
CA GLN A 85 -27.05 25.16 4.87
C GLN A 85 -27.24 25.21 6.39
N SER A 86 -27.72 24.12 7.00
CA SER A 86 -27.91 24.05 8.45
C SER A 86 -26.59 24.21 9.21
N LEU A 87 -25.49 23.63 8.72
CA LEU A 87 -24.16 23.78 9.35
C LEU A 87 -23.66 25.22 9.28
N VAL A 88 -23.86 25.88 8.14
CA VAL A 88 -23.49 27.28 7.92
C VAL A 88 -24.24 28.21 8.86
N ASP A 89 -25.52 27.89 9.13
CA ASP A 89 -26.37 28.69 10.00
C ASP A 89 -26.10 28.44 11.49
N SER A 90 -25.66 27.23 11.89
CA SER A 90 -25.57 26.83 13.29
C SER A 90 -24.17 26.74 13.88
N ILE A 91 -23.12 26.53 13.08
CA ILE A 91 -21.75 26.32 13.57
C ILE A 91 -20.86 27.53 13.26
N PRO A 92 -20.27 28.19 14.28
CA PRO A 92 -19.31 29.26 14.07
C PRO A 92 -18.16 28.83 13.14
N GLY A 93 -17.85 29.68 12.16
CA GLY A 93 -16.79 29.43 11.19
C GLY A 93 -17.17 28.52 10.01
N ALA A 94 -18.29 27.80 10.04
CA ALA A 94 -18.70 26.94 8.91
C ALA A 94 -18.91 27.73 7.61
N ALA A 95 -19.41 28.98 7.71
CA ALA A 95 -19.59 29.88 6.58
C ALA A 95 -18.29 30.18 5.80
N SER A 96 -17.14 30.26 6.48
CA SER A 96 -15.84 30.49 5.82
C SER A 96 -15.35 29.24 5.09
N ALA A 97 -15.73 28.05 5.58
CA ALA A 97 -15.42 26.75 4.99
C ALA A 97 -16.45 26.25 3.95
N LEU A 98 -17.41 27.09 3.54
CA LEU A 98 -18.55 26.67 2.70
C LEU A 98 -18.15 25.90 1.43
N ARG A 99 -17.02 26.23 0.80
CA ARG A 99 -16.56 25.51 -0.40
C ARG A 99 -16.10 24.08 -0.09
N VAL A 100 -15.51 23.85 1.08
CA VAL A 100 -15.15 22.51 1.56
C VAL A 100 -16.42 21.72 1.88
N LEU A 101 -17.37 22.36 2.57
CA LEU A 101 -18.64 21.75 2.94
C LEU A 101 -19.52 21.39 1.72
N ASP A 102 -19.54 22.21 0.67
CA ASP A 102 -20.29 21.90 -0.55
C ASP A 102 -19.72 20.70 -1.32
N ALA A 103 -18.41 20.41 -1.14
CA ALA A 103 -17.75 19.25 -1.75
C ALA A 103 -18.23 17.89 -1.19
N GLU A 104 -19.01 17.93 -0.10
CA GLU A 104 -19.68 16.76 0.50
C GLU A 104 -20.92 16.34 -0.28
N THR A 105 -21.46 17.21 -1.15
CA THR A 105 -22.69 16.95 -1.90
C THR A 105 -22.41 16.22 -3.23
N PRO A 106 -23.38 15.46 -3.79
CA PRO A 106 -24.64 15.09 -3.17
C PRO A 106 -24.47 13.87 -2.24
N GLN A 107 -25.41 13.73 -1.31
CA GLN A 107 -25.56 12.51 -0.55
C GLN A 107 -25.96 11.34 -1.47
N ARG A 108 -25.30 10.19 -1.30
CA ARG A 108 -25.51 8.99 -2.12
C ARG A 108 -25.42 7.72 -1.29
N ARG A 109 -26.06 6.65 -1.73
CA ARG A 109 -25.89 5.31 -1.15
C ARG A 109 -24.84 4.55 -1.95
N VAL A 110 -23.85 3.99 -1.26
CA VAL A 110 -22.73 3.25 -1.84
C VAL A 110 -22.66 1.88 -1.18
N ALA A 111 -22.50 0.83 -1.99
CA ALA A 111 -22.20 -0.50 -1.49
C ALA A 111 -20.72 -0.56 -1.10
N VAL A 112 -20.44 -1.07 0.09
CA VAL A 112 -19.10 -1.24 0.64
C VAL A 112 -18.91 -2.74 0.89
N PRO A 113 -17.88 -3.38 0.31
CA PRO A 113 -17.59 -4.77 0.63
C PRO A 113 -17.14 -4.89 2.09
N LYS A 114 -17.00 -6.12 2.57
CA LYS A 114 -16.35 -6.39 3.86
C LYS A 114 -14.86 -6.05 3.76
N PHE A 115 -14.28 -5.51 4.82
CA PHE A 115 -12.87 -5.11 4.86
C PHE A 115 -12.37 -5.07 6.31
N TYR A 116 -11.06 -5.06 6.50
CA TYR A 116 -10.42 -4.78 7.77
C TYR A 116 -10.08 -3.30 7.89
N TYR A 117 -10.18 -2.73 9.09
CA TYR A 117 -9.89 -1.32 9.36
C TYR A 117 -9.12 -1.15 10.66
N GLY A 118 -8.14 -0.25 10.67
CA GLY A 118 -7.29 0.03 11.83
C GLY A 118 -8.10 0.54 13.02
N VAL A 119 -7.90 -0.09 14.19
CA VAL A 119 -8.56 0.32 15.44
C VAL A 119 -8.19 1.76 15.81
N THR A 120 -6.95 2.15 15.52
CA THR A 120 -6.38 3.47 15.78
C THR A 120 -5.69 4.01 14.53
N GLU A 121 -5.28 5.29 14.51
CA GLU A 121 -4.27 5.74 13.56
C GLU A 121 -2.96 4.95 13.74
N VAL A 122 -2.10 4.98 12.70
CA VAL A 122 -0.75 4.40 12.79
C VAL A 122 0.08 5.21 13.77
N THR A 123 0.76 4.55 14.71
CA THR A 123 1.56 5.21 15.74
C THR A 123 3.01 5.45 15.31
N HIS A 124 3.72 6.32 16.04
CA HIS A 124 5.16 6.49 15.85
C HIS A 124 5.94 5.18 16.02
N GLU A 125 5.55 4.32 16.96
CA GLU A 125 6.18 3.01 17.16
C GLU A 125 5.99 2.08 15.95
N GLN A 126 4.76 1.99 15.42
CA GLN A 126 4.46 1.20 14.24
C GLN A 126 5.25 1.70 13.01
N TYR A 127 5.26 3.02 12.78
CA TYR A 127 6.02 3.61 11.67
C TYR A 127 7.55 3.43 11.83
N ALA A 128 8.05 3.38 13.07
CA ALA A 128 9.46 3.12 13.33
C ALA A 128 9.85 1.67 13.00
N ALA A 129 8.97 0.69 13.23
CA ALA A 129 9.20 -0.69 12.81
C ALA A 129 9.38 -0.77 11.28
N PHE A 130 8.51 -0.08 10.53
CA PHE A 130 8.65 0.09 9.07
C PHE A 130 10.00 0.69 8.68
N SER A 131 10.37 1.82 9.29
CA SER A 131 11.62 2.52 8.97
C SER A 131 12.85 1.64 9.22
N ARG A 132 12.87 0.87 10.33
CA ARG A 132 13.95 -0.08 10.63
C ARG A 132 14.00 -1.26 9.66
N ALA A 133 12.85 -1.84 9.35
CA ALA A 133 12.77 -3.04 8.51
C ALA A 133 13.15 -2.77 7.05
N THR A 134 12.89 -1.55 6.56
CA THR A 134 13.05 -1.21 5.13
C THR A 134 14.21 -0.26 4.85
N GLY A 135 14.78 0.37 5.89
CA GLY A 135 15.69 1.50 5.71
C GLY A 135 14.98 2.75 5.18
N TYR A 136 13.64 2.81 5.23
CA TYR A 136 12.90 4.01 4.87
C TYR A 136 13.23 5.17 5.81
N ARG A 137 13.12 6.39 5.29
CA ARG A 137 13.55 7.59 5.99
C ARG A 137 12.79 7.78 7.32
N PRO A 138 13.50 7.87 8.46
CA PRO A 138 12.91 8.21 9.75
C PRO A 138 12.49 9.69 9.81
N LEU A 139 11.51 9.99 10.67
CA LEU A 139 11.03 11.36 10.86
C LEU A 139 12.13 12.26 11.47
N GLN A 140 12.15 13.52 11.06
CA GLN A 140 13.12 14.52 11.53
C GLN A 140 13.17 14.62 13.06
N ASP A 141 12.01 14.60 13.72
CA ASP A 141 11.91 14.75 15.17
C ASP A 141 12.57 13.59 15.93
N TRP A 142 12.75 12.42 15.30
CA TRP A 142 13.45 11.27 15.90
C TRP A 142 14.98 11.43 15.84
N GLY A 143 15.47 12.31 14.97
CA GLY A 143 16.87 12.64 14.79
C GLY A 143 17.36 13.80 15.65
N ALA A 144 16.56 14.29 16.61
CA ALA A 144 16.83 15.53 17.34
C ALA A 144 18.26 15.61 17.93
N ALA A 145 18.77 14.50 18.49
CA ALA A 145 20.13 14.45 19.03
C ALA A 145 21.21 14.56 17.94
N ALA A 146 21.02 13.90 16.79
CA ALA A 146 21.93 14.00 15.65
C ALA A 146 21.90 15.40 15.03
N ILE A 147 20.71 15.98 14.89
CA ILE A 147 20.50 17.35 14.40
C ILE A 147 21.18 18.37 15.33
N GLU A 148 21.08 18.18 16.65
CA GLU A 148 21.77 19.02 17.63
C GLU A 148 23.30 18.96 17.43
N ALA A 149 23.85 17.74 17.31
CA ALA A 149 25.28 17.55 17.07
C ALA A 149 25.73 18.19 15.74
N GLY A 150 24.99 17.98 14.66
CA GLY A 150 25.24 18.59 13.35
C GLY A 150 25.17 20.12 13.40
N ARG A 151 24.20 20.68 14.13
CA ARG A 151 24.07 22.14 14.31
C ARG A 151 25.26 22.72 15.08
N LEU A 152 25.72 22.06 16.14
CA LEU A 152 26.89 22.50 16.90
C LEU A 152 28.15 22.48 16.04
N ALA A 153 28.39 21.40 15.30
CA ALA A 153 29.52 21.30 14.37
C ALA A 153 29.47 22.40 13.29
N TRP A 154 28.30 22.65 12.70
CA TRP A 154 28.10 23.73 11.74
C TRP A 154 28.39 25.11 12.34
N PHE A 155 27.97 25.37 13.59
CA PHE A 155 28.27 26.64 14.25
C PHE A 155 29.77 26.84 14.50
N GLU A 156 30.49 25.79 14.89
CA GLU A 156 31.94 25.83 15.06
C GLU A 156 32.67 26.14 13.74
N GLU A 157 32.27 25.49 12.66
CA GLU A 157 32.78 25.74 11.32
C GLU A 157 32.50 27.19 10.86
N MET A 158 31.25 27.65 10.99
CA MET A 158 30.85 29.00 10.62
C MET A 158 31.56 30.09 11.44
N ASN A 159 31.84 29.82 12.71
CA ASN A 159 32.62 30.72 13.55
C ASN A 159 34.06 30.83 13.03
N THR A 160 34.68 29.70 12.71
CA THR A 160 36.05 29.65 12.16
C THR A 160 36.14 30.39 10.82
N ILE A 161 35.19 30.14 9.90
CA ILE A 161 35.09 30.87 8.63
C ILE A 161 34.94 32.37 8.86
N ASN A 162 34.07 32.78 9.78
CA ASN A 162 33.83 34.19 10.06
C ASN A 162 35.00 34.89 10.74
N GLU A 163 35.76 34.20 11.59
CA GLU A 163 37.02 34.70 12.14
C GLU A 163 38.06 34.93 11.05
N GLN A 164 38.24 33.98 10.14
CA GLN A 164 39.13 34.15 8.98
C GLN A 164 38.71 35.33 8.11
N ARG A 165 37.41 35.45 7.80
CA ARG A 165 36.89 36.57 7.01
C ARG A 165 37.15 37.92 7.67
N ARG A 166 37.00 38.03 9.00
CA ARG A 166 37.34 39.26 9.74
C ARG A 166 38.83 39.59 9.63
N ALA A 167 39.70 38.59 9.77
CA ALA A 167 41.15 38.78 9.62
C ALA A 167 41.52 39.28 8.20
N GLU A 168 40.77 38.86 7.19
CA GLU A 168 40.92 39.29 5.79
C GLU A 168 40.22 40.63 5.48
N GLY A 169 39.60 41.30 6.48
CA GLY A 169 38.84 42.54 6.27
C GLY A 169 37.53 42.36 5.48
N LYS A 170 37.05 41.13 5.31
CA LYS A 170 35.79 40.79 4.63
C LYS A 170 34.61 40.81 5.61
N SER A 171 33.41 41.02 5.08
CA SER A 171 32.17 40.90 5.86
C SER A 171 31.91 39.46 6.28
N VAL A 172 31.38 39.26 7.50
CA VAL A 172 30.95 37.94 7.99
C VAL A 172 29.73 37.41 7.21
N LEU A 173 29.65 36.08 7.10
CA LEU A 173 28.47 35.36 6.65
C LEU A 173 27.45 35.29 7.78
N ARG A 174 26.16 35.38 7.42
CA ARG A 174 25.00 35.35 8.35
C ARG A 174 24.01 34.26 7.96
N GLU A 175 24.53 33.16 7.47
CA GLU A 175 23.75 31.98 7.14
C GLU A 175 23.10 31.41 8.40
N LYS A 176 22.05 30.61 8.22
CA LYS A 176 21.36 29.93 9.32
C LYS A 176 21.43 28.44 9.05
N PHE A 177 21.61 27.66 10.10
CA PHE A 177 21.49 26.21 10.01
C PHE A 177 20.07 25.85 9.58
N ASP A 178 19.96 25.15 8.46
CA ASP A 178 18.70 24.61 7.96
C ASP A 178 18.55 23.17 8.45
N THR A 179 17.74 22.99 9.49
CA THR A 179 17.49 21.69 10.11
C THR A 179 16.86 20.69 9.13
N ALA A 180 16.00 21.15 8.22
CA ALA A 180 15.38 20.29 7.22
C ALA A 180 16.40 19.82 6.20
N ALA A 181 17.13 20.75 5.59
CA ALA A 181 18.16 20.43 4.61
C ALA A 181 19.24 19.51 5.22
N TRP A 182 19.71 19.81 6.43
CA TRP A 182 20.71 18.97 7.10
C TRP A 182 20.18 17.55 7.36
N TRP A 183 18.94 17.41 7.82
CA TRP A 183 18.36 16.07 8.05
C TRP A 183 18.20 15.29 6.75
N GLU A 184 17.76 15.91 5.65
CA GLU A 184 17.70 15.26 4.32
C GLU A 184 19.04 14.67 3.89
N GLU A 185 20.14 15.37 4.19
CA GLU A 185 21.48 15.00 3.75
C GLU A 185 22.19 13.99 4.67
N ASN A 186 21.80 13.90 5.95
CA ASN A 186 22.59 13.20 6.97
C ASN A 186 21.84 12.08 7.71
N TRP A 187 20.54 11.87 7.46
CA TRP A 187 19.75 10.92 8.25
C TRP A 187 20.25 9.47 8.13
N GLN A 188 20.81 9.07 6.97
CA GLN A 188 21.28 7.71 6.73
C GLN A 188 22.43 7.30 7.66
N ASP A 189 23.29 8.27 8.00
CA ASP A 189 24.46 8.06 8.86
C ASP A 189 24.18 8.50 10.31
N SER A 190 22.96 8.95 10.60
CA SER A 190 22.56 9.48 11.90
C SER A 190 21.82 8.45 12.74
N GLY A 191 22.15 8.39 14.02
CA GLY A 191 21.31 7.69 15.00
C GLY A 191 19.98 8.40 15.21
N TRP A 192 18.91 7.62 15.35
CA TRP A 192 17.56 8.12 15.62
C TRP A 192 16.82 7.20 16.58
N ASN A 193 15.92 7.78 17.38
CA ASN A 193 15.05 7.03 18.28
C ASN A 193 13.69 7.70 18.42
N VAL A 194 12.65 6.90 18.59
CA VAL A 194 11.31 7.41 18.94
C VAL A 194 11.30 7.74 20.44
N PRO A 195 11.01 8.99 20.85
CA PRO A 195 10.81 9.32 22.27
C PRO A 195 9.70 8.48 22.90
N ASP A 196 9.91 8.00 24.12
CA ASP A 196 8.97 7.09 24.80
C ASP A 196 7.58 7.71 24.99
N ASP A 197 7.51 9.02 25.24
CA ASP A 197 6.26 9.75 25.49
C ASP A 197 5.39 9.97 24.23
N ILE A 198 5.93 9.67 23.04
CA ILE A 198 5.20 9.80 21.76
C ILE A 198 5.00 8.46 21.04
N LYS A 199 5.52 7.34 21.56
CA LYS A 199 5.43 6.03 20.89
C LYS A 199 4.02 5.67 20.44
N LEU A 200 3.03 5.95 21.30
CA LEU A 200 1.61 5.68 21.06
C LEU A 200 0.85 6.89 20.50
N MET A 201 1.52 8.01 20.18
CA MET A 201 0.88 9.08 19.43
C MET A 201 0.77 8.69 17.95
N PRO A 202 -0.27 9.17 17.24
CA PRO A 202 -0.36 8.98 15.80
C PRO A 202 0.88 9.56 15.14
N VAL A 203 1.46 8.83 14.21
CA VAL A 203 2.56 9.32 13.39
C VAL A 203 2.06 10.53 12.61
N THR A 204 2.82 11.62 12.69
CA THR A 204 2.58 12.84 11.91
C THR A 204 3.80 13.19 11.09
N HIS A 205 3.76 14.30 10.34
CA HIS A 205 4.82 14.67 9.42
C HIS A 205 5.08 13.63 8.32
N VAL A 206 4.02 12.93 7.89
CA VAL A 206 4.05 11.96 6.79
C VAL A 206 3.24 12.47 5.61
N ASN A 207 3.84 12.43 4.42
CA ASN A 207 3.14 12.74 3.18
C ASN A 207 2.35 11.50 2.69
N PHE A 208 1.65 11.64 1.57
CA PHE A 208 0.86 10.54 1.01
C PHE A 208 1.71 9.35 0.55
N ALA A 209 2.90 9.61 -0.02
CA ALA A 209 3.80 8.55 -0.49
C ALA A 209 4.42 7.77 0.67
N ASP A 210 4.74 8.43 1.79
CA ASP A 210 5.20 7.79 3.03
C ASP A 210 4.14 6.81 3.56
N ALA A 211 2.89 7.24 3.58
CA ALA A 211 1.77 6.43 4.03
C ALA A 211 1.49 5.25 3.07
N GLU A 212 1.59 5.45 1.75
CA GLU A 212 1.50 4.38 0.74
C GLU A 212 2.65 3.36 0.90
N ALA A 213 3.88 3.83 1.14
CA ALA A 213 5.05 2.97 1.32
C ALA A 213 4.94 2.11 2.59
N TYR A 214 4.50 2.70 3.71
CA TYR A 214 4.20 1.96 4.93
C TYR A 214 3.16 0.86 4.66
N CYS A 215 2.05 1.22 4.01
CA CYS A 215 0.98 0.28 3.74
C CYS A 215 1.44 -0.89 2.87
N ALA A 216 2.19 -0.60 1.80
CA ALA A 216 2.74 -1.61 0.90
C ALA A 216 3.67 -2.58 1.65
N TRP A 217 4.58 -2.07 2.48
CA TRP A 217 5.45 -2.92 3.30
C TRP A 217 4.65 -3.80 4.27
N ALA A 218 3.64 -3.23 4.92
CA ALA A 218 2.82 -3.92 5.90
C ALA A 218 1.76 -4.86 5.31
N GLY A 219 1.67 -5.01 3.97
CA GLY A 219 0.65 -5.86 3.34
C GLY A 219 -0.79 -5.36 3.50
N VAL A 220 -0.95 -4.04 3.69
CA VAL A 220 -2.23 -3.36 3.88
C VAL A 220 -2.34 -2.20 2.89
N ARG A 221 -3.36 -1.36 3.01
CA ARG A 221 -3.56 -0.18 2.16
C ARG A 221 -4.11 1.01 2.93
N LEU A 222 -4.05 2.19 2.31
CA LEU A 222 -4.84 3.33 2.76
C LEU A 222 -6.33 3.06 2.55
N PRO A 223 -7.20 3.49 3.48
CA PRO A 223 -8.63 3.40 3.30
C PRO A 223 -9.11 4.31 2.18
N THR A 224 -10.25 3.97 1.58
CA THR A 224 -11.00 4.91 0.74
C THR A 224 -11.82 5.86 1.61
N GLU A 225 -12.22 7.01 1.07
CA GLU A 225 -13.12 7.93 1.79
C GLU A 225 -14.48 7.29 2.12
N VAL A 226 -14.90 6.33 1.29
CA VAL A 226 -16.17 5.62 1.45
C VAL A 226 -16.07 4.63 2.61
N GLU A 227 -14.97 3.91 2.70
CA GLU A 227 -14.68 3.00 3.82
C GLU A 227 -14.55 3.77 5.13
N TYR A 228 -13.88 4.92 5.14
CA TYR A 228 -13.83 5.79 6.33
C TYR A 228 -15.25 6.21 6.76
N GLN A 229 -16.09 6.69 5.84
CA GLN A 229 -17.47 7.06 6.20
C GLN A 229 -18.30 5.85 6.65
N HIS A 230 -18.05 4.67 6.09
CA HIS A 230 -18.65 3.43 6.56
C HIS A 230 -18.19 3.09 7.99
N ALA A 231 -16.89 3.22 8.28
CA ALA A 231 -16.33 2.97 9.61
C ALA A 231 -16.86 3.94 10.67
N VAL A 232 -17.20 5.17 10.30
CA VAL A 232 -17.78 6.16 11.23
C VAL A 232 -19.24 5.87 11.55
N ARG A 233 -20.08 5.59 10.54
CA ARG A 233 -21.54 5.59 10.72
C ARG A 233 -22.28 4.37 10.18
N GLY A 234 -21.60 3.40 9.57
CA GLY A 234 -22.22 2.24 8.92
C GLY A 234 -23.30 2.65 7.92
N SER A 235 -24.53 2.15 8.12
CA SER A 235 -25.73 2.55 7.36
C SER A 235 -26.50 3.75 7.95
N GLY A 236 -26.01 4.29 9.06
CA GLY A 236 -26.57 5.44 9.77
C GLY A 236 -26.32 6.76 9.06
N LYS A 237 -26.66 7.86 9.75
CA LYS A 237 -26.55 9.24 9.26
C LYS A 237 -25.77 10.17 10.19
N ASP A 238 -25.29 9.63 11.31
CA ASP A 238 -24.71 10.42 12.38
C ASP A 238 -23.44 11.15 11.87
N PRO A 239 -23.22 12.42 12.26
CA PRO A 239 -22.08 13.19 11.80
C PRO A 239 -20.76 12.79 12.48
N TYR A 240 -20.83 12.14 13.65
CA TYR A 240 -19.69 11.67 14.42
C TYR A 240 -19.88 10.19 14.83
N PRO A 241 -18.79 9.47 15.17
CA PRO A 241 -18.85 8.05 15.57
C PRO A 241 -19.78 7.77 16.76
N TRP A 242 -19.88 8.71 17.69
CA TRP A 242 -20.68 8.62 18.90
C TRP A 242 -22.11 9.16 18.77
N GLY A 243 -22.48 9.76 17.61
CA GLY A 243 -23.81 10.33 17.38
C GLY A 243 -23.82 11.79 16.94
N GLU A 244 -24.92 12.50 17.21
CA GLU A 244 -25.10 13.93 16.87
C GLU A 244 -24.60 14.89 17.96
N ASP A 245 -24.47 14.42 19.20
CA ASP A 245 -24.12 15.24 20.36
C ASP A 245 -22.67 15.73 20.31
N TRP A 246 -22.42 16.94 20.82
CA TRP A 246 -21.09 17.54 20.88
C TRP A 246 -20.79 18.11 22.27
N GLU A 247 -19.72 17.61 22.87
CA GLU A 247 -19.16 18.12 24.13
C GLU A 247 -17.65 18.26 23.98
N THR A 248 -17.15 19.49 24.12
CA THR A 248 -15.74 19.82 23.87
C THR A 248 -14.82 19.05 24.82
N GLY A 249 -13.88 18.29 24.27
CA GLY A 249 -12.87 17.55 25.02
C GLY A 249 -13.33 16.21 25.62
N LYS A 250 -14.59 15.82 25.39
CA LYS A 250 -15.12 14.52 25.84
C LYS A 250 -14.88 13.39 24.86
N TYR A 251 -15.15 13.66 23.58
CA TYR A 251 -15.21 12.62 22.55
C TYR A 251 -14.00 12.63 21.59
N CYS A 252 -13.32 13.77 21.45
CA CYS A 252 -12.20 13.90 20.52
C CYS A 252 -11.33 15.13 20.79
N GLY A 253 -10.10 15.08 20.26
CA GLY A 253 -9.17 16.21 20.24
C GLY A 253 -9.43 17.12 19.05
N THR A 254 -9.83 18.37 19.29
CA THR A 254 -10.03 19.42 18.29
C THR A 254 -9.46 20.75 18.76
N SER A 255 -9.44 21.77 17.90
CA SER A 255 -8.98 23.11 18.29
C SER A 255 -9.88 23.79 19.35
N GLU A 256 -11.06 23.22 19.62
CA GLU A 256 -11.95 23.70 20.67
C GLU A 256 -11.44 23.32 22.08
N VAL A 257 -10.56 22.34 22.19
CA VAL A 257 -9.90 21.97 23.45
C VAL A 257 -8.75 22.95 23.73
N ARG A 258 -8.94 23.82 24.74
CA ARG A 258 -7.96 24.87 25.06
C ARG A 258 -6.68 24.29 25.67
N GLY A 259 -5.54 24.84 25.27
CA GLY A 259 -4.24 24.51 25.85
C GLY A 259 -3.60 23.21 25.34
N HIS A 260 -4.21 22.56 24.35
CA HIS A 260 -3.67 21.37 23.70
C HIS A 260 -3.11 21.74 22.30
N ALA A 261 -1.85 21.38 22.03
CA ALA A 261 -1.12 21.83 20.84
C ALA A 261 -0.42 20.69 20.07
N LYS A 262 -0.74 19.44 20.41
CA LYS A 262 -0.21 18.22 19.77
C LYS A 262 -1.34 17.19 19.64
N PRO A 263 -1.13 16.05 18.97
CA PRO A 263 -2.07 14.94 19.02
C PRO A 263 -2.13 14.31 20.43
N TYR A 264 -3.26 13.65 20.71
CA TYR A 264 -3.38 12.72 21.82
C TYR A 264 -2.77 11.37 21.43
N GLN A 265 -2.39 10.55 22.42
CA GLN A 265 -2.09 9.14 22.16
C GLN A 265 -3.33 8.45 21.59
N VAL A 266 -3.13 7.38 20.83
CA VAL A 266 -4.24 6.58 20.31
C VAL A 266 -5.04 5.93 21.44
N ALA A 267 -6.32 5.69 21.19
CA ALA A 267 -7.29 5.18 22.17
C ALA A 267 -7.40 6.05 23.44
N HIS A 268 -7.32 7.37 23.29
CA HIS A 268 -7.46 8.32 24.38
C HIS A 268 -8.92 8.59 24.74
N PHE A 269 -9.80 8.69 23.73
CA PHE A 269 -11.19 9.08 23.93
C PHE A 269 -12.13 7.87 23.91
N GLU A 270 -12.25 7.16 25.03
CA GLU A 270 -13.10 5.97 25.14
C GLU A 270 -14.58 6.26 24.80
N GLU A 271 -15.13 7.39 25.26
CA GLU A 271 -16.50 7.79 24.94
C GLU A 271 -16.68 8.22 23.48
N GLY A 272 -15.58 8.50 22.76
CA GLY A 272 -15.57 8.86 21.35
C GLY A 272 -15.46 7.68 20.38
N LYS A 273 -15.38 6.45 20.91
CA LYS A 273 -15.22 5.22 20.14
C LYS A 273 -16.45 4.95 19.27
N SER A 274 -16.24 4.43 18.05
CA SER A 274 -17.33 3.99 17.17
C SER A 274 -18.07 2.77 17.76
N LYS A 275 -19.24 2.43 17.19
CA LYS A 275 -20.01 1.25 17.61
C LYS A 275 -19.26 -0.06 17.41
N GLU A 276 -18.37 -0.08 16.42
CA GLU A 276 -17.51 -1.18 16.02
C GLU A 276 -16.21 -1.22 16.83
N GLY A 277 -15.97 -0.22 17.66
CA GLY A 277 -14.83 -0.16 18.56
C GLY A 277 -13.61 0.60 18.02
N LEU A 278 -13.80 1.46 17.01
CA LEU A 278 -12.73 2.23 16.39
C LEU A 278 -12.54 3.56 17.12
N TYR A 279 -11.30 3.93 17.40
CA TYR A 279 -10.96 5.15 18.11
C TYR A 279 -10.55 6.29 17.19
N GLU A 280 -10.74 7.51 17.67
CA GLU A 280 -10.27 8.77 17.06
C GLU A 280 -10.61 8.96 15.57
N LEU A 281 -11.69 8.35 15.07
CA LEU A 281 -12.16 8.62 13.69
C LEU A 281 -12.56 10.09 13.45
N SER A 282 -12.72 10.88 14.52
CA SER A 282 -13.00 12.31 14.46
C SER A 282 -12.03 13.04 15.38
N GLY A 283 -11.39 14.09 14.87
CA GLY A 283 -10.36 14.85 15.57
C GLY A 283 -8.98 14.19 15.51
N ASN A 284 -8.13 14.53 16.47
CA ASN A 284 -6.75 14.05 16.62
C ASN A 284 -5.84 14.42 15.42
N VAL A 285 -5.74 13.62 14.37
CA VAL A 285 -4.98 13.96 13.15
C VAL A 285 -5.83 13.74 11.90
N TRP A 286 -5.54 14.52 10.85
CA TRP A 286 -6.10 14.22 9.53
C TRP A 286 -5.58 12.86 9.07
N GLU A 287 -6.46 12.05 8.49
CA GLU A 287 -6.09 10.73 7.97
C GLU A 287 -6.03 10.75 6.43
N TRP A 288 -4.89 10.34 5.86
CA TRP A 288 -4.78 10.08 4.42
C TRP A 288 -5.75 8.99 3.95
N THR A 289 -6.40 9.24 2.81
CA THR A 289 -7.17 8.22 2.08
C THR A 289 -6.61 8.02 0.67
N SER A 290 -6.82 6.83 0.10
CA SER A 290 -6.48 6.54 -1.30
C SER A 290 -7.37 7.29 -2.31
N SER A 291 -8.43 7.95 -1.85
CA SER A 291 -9.44 8.56 -2.74
C SER A 291 -8.92 9.86 -3.37
N PRO A 292 -8.99 10.00 -4.71
CA PRO A 292 -8.63 11.25 -5.39
C PRO A 292 -9.71 12.32 -5.15
N TYR A 293 -9.32 13.59 -5.12
CA TYR A 293 -10.28 14.69 -4.94
C TYR A 293 -11.03 15.03 -6.25
N LEU A 294 -11.99 14.17 -6.58
CA LEU A 294 -12.88 14.31 -7.73
C LEU A 294 -14.30 14.73 -7.30
N ALA A 295 -15.01 15.35 -8.25
CA ALA A 295 -16.43 15.64 -8.10
C ALA A 295 -17.20 14.32 -7.92
N PRO A 296 -18.04 14.19 -6.88
CA PRO A 296 -18.95 13.05 -6.78
C PRO A 296 -19.84 12.93 -8.01
N GLU A 297 -20.24 11.70 -8.34
CA GLU A 297 -21.21 11.47 -9.41
C GLU A 297 -22.47 12.31 -9.17
N LYS A 298 -22.97 12.96 -10.23
CA LYS A 298 -24.16 13.83 -10.19
C LYS A 298 -24.00 15.10 -9.33
N PHE A 299 -22.78 15.50 -8.98
CA PHE A 299 -22.53 16.81 -8.37
C PHE A 299 -23.11 17.95 -9.22
N LYS A 300 -23.75 18.91 -8.54
CA LYS A 300 -24.27 20.15 -9.12
C LYS A 300 -23.85 21.31 -8.24
N LYS A 301 -23.56 22.46 -8.84
CA LYS A 301 -23.29 23.69 -8.10
C LYS A 301 -24.50 24.05 -7.26
N ASN A 302 -24.31 24.21 -5.95
CA ASN A 302 -25.37 24.60 -5.03
C ASN A 302 -25.29 26.09 -4.70
N THR A 303 -26.40 26.65 -4.23
CA THR A 303 -26.46 28.04 -3.75
C THR A 303 -26.89 28.04 -2.30
N TYR A 304 -26.10 28.71 -1.47
CA TYR A 304 -26.34 28.82 -0.02
C TYR A 304 -26.60 30.28 0.35
N LYS A 305 -27.27 30.48 1.48
CA LYS A 305 -27.46 31.79 2.09
C LYS A 305 -26.40 31.97 3.18
N VAL A 306 -25.54 32.97 3.03
CA VAL A 306 -24.51 33.33 4.01
C VAL A 306 -24.73 34.79 4.37
N GLU A 307 -24.99 35.08 5.64
CA GLU A 307 -25.22 36.45 6.14
C GLU A 307 -26.26 37.22 5.28
N GLY A 308 -27.35 36.54 4.90
CA GLY A 308 -28.41 37.13 4.08
C GLY A 308 -28.16 37.14 2.57
N LYS A 309 -26.93 36.89 2.11
CA LYS A 309 -26.55 36.92 0.68
C LYS A 309 -26.53 35.51 0.08
N LYS A 310 -26.98 35.37 -1.18
CA LYS A 310 -26.85 34.13 -1.93
C LYS A 310 -25.42 33.96 -2.43
N LYS A 311 -24.81 32.82 -2.16
CA LYS A 311 -23.47 32.44 -2.62
C LYS A 311 -23.54 31.13 -3.38
N VAL A 312 -23.19 31.17 -4.66
CA VAL A 312 -23.05 29.96 -5.49
C VAL A 312 -21.70 29.34 -5.17
N CYS A 313 -21.70 28.04 -4.88
CA CYS A 313 -20.49 27.30 -4.56
C CYS A 313 -20.10 26.34 -5.67
N SER A 314 -18.79 26.26 -5.87
CA SER A 314 -18.14 25.35 -6.81
C SER A 314 -16.79 24.96 -6.22
N PRO A 315 -16.68 23.77 -5.62
CA PRO A 315 -15.38 23.21 -5.25
C PRO A 315 -14.44 23.16 -6.47
N LEU A 316 -13.12 23.32 -6.24
CA LEU A 316 -12.12 23.17 -7.30
C LEU A 316 -11.55 21.76 -7.24
N TRP A 317 -12.13 20.89 -8.03
CA TRP A 317 -11.75 19.49 -8.15
C TRP A 317 -10.34 19.34 -8.73
N ASN A 318 -9.57 18.39 -8.21
CA ASN A 318 -8.24 18.07 -8.69
C ASN A 318 -7.89 16.62 -8.32
N GLY A 319 -7.88 15.72 -9.30
CA GLY A 319 -7.58 14.29 -9.10
C GLY A 319 -6.14 14.00 -8.66
N ASN A 320 -5.21 14.96 -8.82
CA ASN A 320 -3.84 14.83 -8.32
C ASN A 320 -3.76 15.06 -6.81
N LYS A 321 -4.79 15.65 -6.19
CA LYS A 321 -4.91 15.76 -4.74
C LYS A 321 -5.57 14.51 -4.18
N ARG A 322 -5.31 14.24 -2.90
CA ARG A 322 -5.98 13.19 -2.13
C ARG A 322 -6.92 13.79 -1.11
N ILE A 323 -7.92 13.00 -0.75
CA ILE A 323 -8.88 13.35 0.28
C ILE A 323 -8.29 12.96 1.62
N VAL A 324 -8.30 13.90 2.55
CA VAL A 324 -8.04 13.62 3.97
C VAL A 324 -9.31 13.82 4.77
N VAL A 325 -9.48 12.99 5.78
CA VAL A 325 -10.72 12.82 6.57
C VAL A 325 -10.45 12.94 8.07
N GLY A 326 -11.49 13.00 8.90
CA GLY A 326 -11.36 12.98 10.37
C GLY A 326 -11.18 14.33 11.05
N GLY A 327 -10.57 15.32 10.40
CA GLY A 327 -10.19 16.57 11.09
C GLY A 327 -8.94 16.37 11.94
N SER A 328 -8.58 17.35 12.77
CA SER A 328 -7.41 17.22 13.66
C SER A 328 -7.57 18.07 14.92
N PHE A 329 -6.61 17.95 15.85
CA PHE A 329 -6.49 18.81 17.03
C PHE A 329 -6.36 20.32 16.69
N GLN A 330 -6.09 20.67 15.43
CA GLN A 330 -5.98 22.04 14.96
C GLN A 330 -7.26 22.58 14.31
N ASN A 331 -8.28 21.74 14.15
CA ASN A 331 -9.50 22.13 13.45
C ASN A 331 -10.74 22.13 14.36
N PRO A 332 -11.73 23.00 14.09
CA PRO A 332 -12.95 23.06 14.86
C PRO A 332 -13.88 21.90 14.52
N ARG A 333 -14.95 21.72 15.31
CA ARG A 333 -15.87 20.58 15.22
C ARG A 333 -16.42 20.29 13.81
N PHE A 334 -16.69 21.33 13.00
CA PHE A 334 -17.30 21.12 11.68
C PHE A 334 -16.37 20.35 10.73
N ALA A 335 -15.05 20.43 10.95
CA ALA A 335 -14.03 19.74 10.18
C ALA A 335 -13.81 18.29 10.66
N ALA A 336 -14.23 17.98 11.89
CA ALA A 336 -14.12 16.65 12.49
C ALA A 336 -15.35 15.76 12.18
N ARG A 337 -16.20 16.13 11.23
CA ARG A 337 -17.37 15.33 10.85
C ARG A 337 -16.99 14.26 9.83
N CYS A 338 -17.71 13.14 9.90
CA CYS A 338 -17.70 12.01 8.97
C CYS A 338 -17.62 12.42 7.49
N THR A 339 -18.38 13.42 7.07
CA THR A 339 -18.56 13.73 5.65
C THR A 339 -17.54 14.71 5.10
N VAL A 340 -16.64 15.27 5.91
CA VAL A 340 -15.68 16.29 5.46
C VAL A 340 -14.66 15.68 4.51
N ARG A 341 -14.41 16.37 3.40
CA ARG A 341 -13.51 15.93 2.32
C ARG A 341 -12.50 17.02 2.01
N ARG A 342 -11.41 17.09 2.78
CA ARG A 342 -10.38 18.11 2.56
C ARG A 342 -9.47 17.68 1.41
N ALA A 343 -9.28 18.57 0.44
CA ALA A 343 -8.42 18.36 -0.72
C ALA A 343 -6.97 18.73 -0.42
N THR A 344 -6.08 17.75 -0.41
CA THR A 344 -4.70 17.92 0.06
C THR A 344 -3.70 17.52 -1.04
N PRO A 345 -2.69 18.36 -1.37
CA PRO A 345 -1.54 17.97 -2.19
C PRO A 345 -0.84 16.73 -1.63
N ARG A 346 -0.34 15.83 -2.49
CA ARG A 346 0.25 14.56 -2.05
C ARG A 346 1.55 14.72 -1.25
N ASP A 347 2.23 15.84 -1.45
CA ASP A 347 3.48 16.26 -0.83
C ASP A 347 3.26 17.11 0.44
N GLU A 348 2.02 17.38 0.84
CA GLU A 348 1.75 18.16 2.05
C GLU A 348 2.15 17.36 3.30
N VAL A 349 2.91 18.00 4.18
CA VAL A 349 3.39 17.44 5.44
C VAL A 349 3.10 18.44 6.57
N THR A 350 2.42 18.01 7.63
CA THR A 350 2.16 18.85 8.81
C THR A 350 2.20 18.03 10.10
N ASN A 351 2.28 18.71 11.24
CA ASN A 351 2.18 18.10 12.57
C ASN A 351 0.77 17.63 12.95
N ALA A 352 -0.18 17.70 12.02
CA ALA A 352 -1.57 17.28 12.19
C ALA A 352 -2.03 16.37 11.03
N MET A 353 -1.09 15.88 10.23
CA MET A 353 -1.34 14.97 9.10
C MET A 353 -0.72 13.61 9.41
N GLY A 354 -1.57 12.59 9.54
CA GLY A 354 -1.20 11.20 9.75
C GLY A 354 -2.04 10.28 8.85
N PHE A 355 -2.20 9.03 9.25
CA PHE A 355 -3.01 8.08 8.51
C PHE A 355 -3.41 6.88 9.37
N ARG A 356 -4.35 6.12 8.83
CA ARG A 356 -4.80 4.84 9.33
C ARG A 356 -4.75 3.83 8.19
N ILE A 357 -4.75 2.55 8.54
CA ILE A 357 -4.68 1.45 7.58
C ILE A 357 -6.01 0.72 7.44
N ALA A 358 -6.23 0.15 6.27
CA ALA A 358 -7.29 -0.79 5.95
C ALA A 358 -6.70 -1.99 5.21
N ALA A 359 -7.39 -3.13 5.22
CA ALA A 359 -6.98 -4.27 4.40
C ALA A 359 -8.19 -4.96 3.78
N SER A 360 -8.00 -5.54 2.62
CA SER A 360 -8.96 -6.42 1.96
C SER A 360 -9.10 -7.73 2.75
N THR A 361 -10.30 -8.31 2.70
CA THR A 361 -10.53 -9.67 3.23
C THR A 361 -9.90 -10.74 2.35
N ASP A 362 -9.70 -10.42 1.07
CA ASP A 362 -9.06 -11.31 0.09
C ASP A 362 -7.53 -11.30 0.32
N PRO A 363 -6.91 -12.47 0.59
CA PRO A 363 -5.47 -12.56 0.81
C PRO A 363 -4.65 -12.03 -0.37
N GLY A 364 -3.54 -11.36 -0.09
CA GLY A 364 -2.60 -10.83 -1.08
C GLY A 364 -3.12 -9.72 -1.98
N LYS A 365 -4.40 -9.37 -1.92
CA LYS A 365 -5.03 -8.39 -2.84
C LYS A 365 -4.44 -7.00 -2.72
N ASP A 366 -4.22 -6.50 -1.51
CA ASP A 366 -3.65 -5.17 -1.31
C ASP A 366 -2.18 -5.14 -1.78
N MET A 367 -1.42 -6.20 -1.48
CA MET A 367 -0.04 -6.35 -1.96
C MET A 367 0.03 -6.47 -3.49
N ALA A 368 -0.84 -7.25 -4.12
CA ALA A 368 -0.94 -7.35 -5.58
C ALA A 368 -1.17 -5.98 -6.23
N ASN A 369 -2.08 -5.18 -5.65
CA ASN A 369 -2.31 -3.81 -6.11
C ASN A 369 -1.09 -2.89 -5.85
N ALA A 370 -0.41 -3.03 -4.71
CA ALA A 370 0.79 -2.25 -4.41
C ALA A 370 1.92 -2.54 -5.41
N LEU A 371 2.26 -3.82 -5.61
CA LEU A 371 3.28 -4.27 -6.56
C LEU A 371 2.98 -3.81 -7.99
N PHE A 372 1.72 -3.93 -8.41
CA PHE A 372 1.30 -3.49 -9.73
C PHE A 372 1.45 -1.98 -9.92
N ASN A 373 1.14 -1.17 -8.90
CA ASN A 373 1.19 0.29 -9.02
C ASN A 373 2.59 0.89 -8.82
N SER A 374 3.54 0.14 -8.26
CA SER A 374 4.92 0.59 -8.04
C SER A 374 5.90 -0.08 -9.01
N HIS A 375 6.41 -1.26 -8.65
CA HIS A 375 7.59 -1.89 -9.25
C HIS A 375 7.30 -2.48 -10.63
N LEU A 376 6.14 -3.12 -10.79
CA LEU A 376 5.85 -3.87 -12.03
C LEU A 376 5.36 -2.97 -13.15
N LYS A 377 4.74 -1.83 -12.84
CA LYS A 377 4.22 -0.90 -13.85
C LYS A 377 5.30 -0.39 -14.79
N HIS A 378 6.50 -0.19 -14.25
CA HIS A 378 7.63 0.48 -14.89
C HIS A 378 8.76 -0.48 -15.27
N SER A 379 8.55 -1.80 -15.18
CA SER A 379 9.53 -2.79 -15.61
C SER A 379 9.61 -2.85 -17.13
N ASP A 380 10.84 -2.84 -17.67
CA ASP A 380 11.13 -2.99 -19.10
C ASP A 380 10.83 -4.42 -19.61
N PHE A 381 10.74 -5.40 -18.71
CA PHE A 381 10.45 -6.81 -19.02
C PHE A 381 8.97 -7.15 -18.94
N ARG A 382 8.13 -6.17 -18.62
CA ARG A 382 6.69 -6.34 -18.58
C ARG A 382 6.15 -6.54 -20.00
N PRO A 383 5.27 -7.53 -20.23
CA PRO A 383 4.61 -7.68 -21.52
C PRO A 383 3.78 -6.44 -21.86
N SER A 384 3.96 -5.93 -23.08
CA SER A 384 3.21 -4.79 -23.61
C SER A 384 1.75 -5.15 -23.88
N GLY A 385 0.84 -4.18 -23.75
CA GLY A 385 -0.56 -4.35 -24.14
C GLY A 385 -1.41 -5.24 -23.21
N VAL A 386 -0.83 -5.84 -22.15
CA VAL A 386 -1.60 -6.68 -21.22
C VAL A 386 -2.15 -5.91 -20.02
N THR A 387 -3.33 -6.35 -19.57
CA THR A 387 -3.98 -5.90 -18.34
C THR A 387 -4.01 -7.04 -17.34
N TYR A 388 -3.66 -6.75 -16.08
CA TYR A 388 -3.69 -7.72 -14.98
C TYR A 388 -4.96 -7.56 -14.15
N ALA A 389 -5.36 -8.62 -13.46
CA ALA A 389 -6.52 -8.62 -12.57
C ALA A 389 -6.12 -8.87 -11.10
N PRO A 390 -5.65 -7.84 -10.36
CA PRO A 390 -5.35 -7.96 -8.92
C PRO A 390 -6.53 -8.43 -8.06
N ASP A 391 -7.76 -8.16 -8.48
CA ASP A 391 -8.99 -8.66 -7.83
C ASP A 391 -9.18 -10.18 -7.95
N GLN A 392 -8.43 -10.83 -8.85
CA GLN A 392 -8.43 -12.28 -9.06
C GLN A 392 -7.12 -12.93 -8.59
N VAL A 393 -6.38 -12.25 -7.70
CA VAL A 393 -5.14 -12.79 -7.12
C VAL A 393 -5.39 -14.13 -6.44
N LEU A 394 -4.47 -15.07 -6.64
CA LEU A 394 -4.33 -16.26 -5.81
C LEU A 394 -3.19 -16.01 -4.85
N ALA A 395 -3.46 -16.03 -3.54
CA ALA A 395 -2.41 -15.77 -2.57
C ALA A 395 -2.50 -16.68 -1.35
N LYS A 396 -1.33 -16.94 -0.78
CA LYS A 396 -1.20 -17.21 0.64
C LYS A 396 -0.45 -16.07 1.28
N ASP A 397 -0.95 -15.57 2.39
CA ASP A 397 -0.27 -14.52 3.15
C ASP A 397 -0.38 -14.69 4.67
N ARG A 398 0.50 -13.97 5.38
CA ARG A 398 0.47 -13.84 6.84
C ARG A 398 1.23 -12.59 7.28
N TRP A 399 0.96 -12.16 8.50
CA TRP A 399 1.74 -11.14 9.20
C TRP A 399 2.62 -11.77 10.26
N ILE A 400 3.80 -11.19 10.41
CA ILE A 400 4.63 -11.34 11.60
C ILE A 400 4.50 -10.02 12.35
N ALA A 401 4.05 -10.09 13.59
CA ALA A 401 3.86 -8.91 14.42
C ALA A 401 4.31 -9.17 15.85
N GLU A 402 4.77 -8.11 16.50
CA GLU A 402 5.10 -8.12 17.91
C GLU A 402 3.83 -7.91 18.74
N THR A 403 3.78 -8.58 19.89
CA THR A 403 2.74 -8.35 20.89
C THR A 403 2.86 -6.93 21.47
N ALA A 404 1.70 -6.31 21.70
CA ALA A 404 1.59 -4.99 22.29
C ALA A 404 2.37 -4.86 23.61
N GLY A 405 3.15 -3.78 23.74
CA GLY A 405 3.83 -3.41 24.98
C GLY A 405 2.87 -2.86 26.04
N GLU A 406 3.39 -2.60 27.24
CA GLU A 406 2.61 -2.00 28.33
C GLU A 406 2.05 -0.62 27.92
N GLY A 407 0.74 -0.39 28.14
CA GLY A 407 0.06 0.87 27.83
C GLY A 407 -0.54 0.97 26.43
N ALA A 408 -0.31 0.00 25.54
CA ALA A 408 -0.95 -0.07 24.24
C ALA A 408 -2.43 -0.48 24.34
N PRO A 409 -3.31 -0.01 23.42
CA PRO A 409 -4.72 -0.34 23.45
C PRO A 409 -5.01 -1.80 23.13
N GLU A 410 -6.23 -2.24 23.44
CA GLU A 410 -6.72 -3.57 23.05
C GLU A 410 -6.64 -3.73 21.52
N ASN A 411 -6.23 -4.91 21.06
CA ASN A 411 -6.00 -5.24 19.65
C ASN A 411 -4.88 -4.44 18.96
N TYR A 412 -4.04 -3.72 19.69
CA TYR A 412 -2.84 -3.10 19.13
C TYR A 412 -1.84 -4.16 18.64
N GLY A 413 -1.19 -3.89 17.52
CA GLY A 413 -0.16 -4.77 16.96
C GLY A 413 0.87 -3.98 16.16
N VAL A 414 2.14 -4.31 16.33
CA VAL A 414 3.23 -3.75 15.55
C VAL A 414 3.61 -4.78 14.49
N ILE A 415 3.22 -4.52 13.23
CA ILE A 415 3.64 -5.34 12.11
C ILE A 415 5.15 -5.24 12.00
N GLY A 416 5.85 -6.37 12.02
CA GLY A 416 7.29 -6.46 11.80
C GLY A 416 7.61 -6.94 10.38
N ASP A 417 6.76 -7.79 9.81
CA ASP A 417 6.85 -8.23 8.42
C ASP A 417 5.49 -8.72 7.89
N TYR A 418 5.36 -8.72 6.56
CA TYR A 418 4.25 -9.32 5.83
C TYR A 418 4.78 -10.27 4.77
N GLN A 419 4.41 -11.54 4.88
CA GLN A 419 4.93 -12.62 4.06
C GLN A 419 3.85 -13.14 3.13
N TYR A 420 4.22 -13.46 1.89
CA TYR A 420 3.26 -13.87 0.87
C TYR A 420 3.89 -14.74 -0.21
N ILE A 421 3.02 -15.54 -0.83
CA ILE A 421 3.19 -16.13 -2.16
C ILE A 421 1.93 -15.73 -2.92
N LEU A 422 2.06 -14.93 -3.97
CA LEU A 422 0.91 -14.44 -4.74
C LEU A 422 1.13 -14.60 -6.24
N PHE A 423 0.06 -14.99 -6.93
CA PHE A 423 -0.01 -15.01 -8.39
C PHE A 423 -1.17 -14.11 -8.83
N VAL A 424 -0.88 -13.18 -9.73
CA VAL A 424 -1.87 -12.28 -10.32
C VAL A 424 -2.04 -12.63 -11.79
N PRO A 425 -3.23 -13.10 -12.20
CA PRO A 425 -3.50 -13.44 -13.59
C PRO A 425 -3.61 -12.20 -14.48
N LEU A 426 -3.52 -12.41 -15.78
CA LEU A 426 -4.08 -11.47 -16.75
C LEU A 426 -5.59 -11.36 -16.60
N ASP A 427 -6.13 -10.19 -16.90
CA ASP A 427 -7.58 -9.96 -16.95
C ASP A 427 -8.22 -10.75 -18.10
N GLU A 428 -7.58 -10.72 -19.28
CA GLU A 428 -7.99 -11.48 -20.46
C GLU A 428 -6.78 -12.01 -21.23
N LEU A 429 -6.95 -13.19 -21.83
CA LEU A 429 -6.05 -13.80 -22.81
C LEU A 429 -6.61 -13.60 -24.23
N GLU A 430 -5.75 -13.35 -25.21
CA GLU A 430 -6.18 -13.09 -26.60
C GLU A 430 -6.68 -14.35 -27.29
N GLU A 431 -6.10 -15.49 -26.94
CA GLU A 431 -6.28 -16.77 -27.60
C GLU A 431 -7.58 -17.46 -27.17
N THR A 432 -8.24 -18.08 -28.14
CA THR A 432 -9.60 -18.61 -27.96
C THR A 432 -9.70 -20.13 -28.17
N GLN A 433 -8.60 -20.76 -28.59
CA GLN A 433 -8.49 -22.20 -28.83
C GLN A 433 -7.11 -22.72 -28.39
N ASP A 434 -7.07 -23.96 -27.89
CA ASP A 434 -5.83 -24.60 -27.43
C ASP A 434 -4.82 -24.78 -28.56
N ALA A 435 -5.30 -25.27 -29.71
CA ALA A 435 -4.45 -25.45 -30.88
C ALA A 435 -3.85 -24.13 -31.39
N SER A 436 -4.60 -23.01 -31.31
CA SER A 436 -4.06 -21.70 -31.72
C SER A 436 -3.06 -21.20 -30.70
N LEU A 437 -3.39 -21.25 -29.41
CA LEU A 437 -2.47 -20.84 -28.34
C LEU A 437 -1.15 -21.60 -28.42
N ARG A 438 -1.21 -22.93 -28.60
CA ARG A 438 -0.01 -23.77 -28.73
C ARG A 438 0.79 -23.43 -29.98
N ARG A 439 0.13 -23.22 -31.11
CA ARG A 439 0.82 -22.88 -32.37
C ARG A 439 1.47 -21.51 -32.29
N ASP A 440 0.74 -20.51 -31.81
CA ASP A 440 1.17 -19.12 -31.82
C ASP A 440 2.25 -18.88 -30.74
N SER A 441 2.21 -19.65 -29.63
CA SER A 441 3.23 -19.59 -28.58
C SER A 441 4.55 -20.28 -28.91
N LEU A 442 4.67 -20.96 -30.07
CA LEU A 442 5.95 -21.50 -30.54
C LEU A 442 6.95 -20.39 -30.88
N SER A 443 6.46 -19.34 -31.54
CA SER A 443 7.26 -18.18 -31.93
C SER A 443 7.29 -17.13 -30.83
N VAL A 444 6.15 -16.79 -30.22
CA VAL A 444 6.06 -15.70 -29.22
C VAL A 444 5.40 -16.22 -27.93
N PRO A 445 6.12 -16.35 -26.80
CA PRO A 445 5.53 -16.85 -25.56
C PRO A 445 4.32 -16.02 -25.11
N ALA A 446 3.23 -16.70 -24.78
CA ALA A 446 1.98 -16.09 -24.37
C ALA A 446 2.05 -15.65 -22.90
N PRO A 447 1.82 -14.37 -22.55
CA PRO A 447 1.84 -13.94 -21.16
C PRO A 447 0.67 -14.53 -20.37
N LEU A 448 0.92 -14.90 -19.11
CA LEU A 448 -0.08 -15.53 -18.23
C LEU A 448 -0.41 -14.71 -16.97
N GLY A 449 0.55 -13.90 -16.51
CA GLY A 449 0.41 -13.14 -15.27
C GLY A 449 1.75 -12.78 -14.67
N PHE A 450 1.75 -12.43 -13.38
CA PHE A 450 2.98 -12.33 -12.60
C PHE A 450 2.85 -13.08 -11.28
N LEU A 451 3.98 -13.60 -10.80
CA LEU A 451 4.15 -14.27 -9.54
C LEU A 451 5.08 -13.43 -8.67
N SER A 452 4.71 -13.21 -7.41
CA SER A 452 5.56 -12.53 -6.46
C SER A 452 5.69 -13.37 -5.20
N ILE A 453 6.94 -13.53 -4.78
CA ILE A 453 7.33 -14.50 -3.76
C ILE A 453 8.20 -13.77 -2.75
N LYS A 454 7.86 -13.87 -1.47
CA LYS A 454 8.70 -13.34 -0.40
C LYS A 454 9.54 -14.39 0.33
N GLU A 455 9.19 -15.67 0.18
CA GLU A 455 9.90 -16.81 0.78
C GLU A 455 10.48 -17.72 -0.29
N PRO A 456 11.70 -18.26 -0.14
CA PRO A 456 12.31 -19.10 -1.17
C PRO A 456 11.50 -20.37 -1.48
N MET A 457 11.49 -20.76 -2.76
CA MET A 457 10.92 -22.04 -3.22
C MET A 457 12.04 -23.04 -3.47
N LEU A 458 11.82 -24.29 -3.07
CA LEU A 458 12.74 -25.39 -3.25
C LEU A 458 12.59 -26.07 -4.62
N LYS A 459 11.35 -26.23 -5.10
CA LYS A 459 11.06 -26.79 -6.42
C LYS A 459 10.01 -25.96 -7.15
N PRO A 460 10.38 -25.35 -8.28
CA PRO A 460 11.77 -25.09 -8.69
C PRO A 460 12.47 -24.24 -7.65
N ALA A 461 13.79 -24.18 -7.76
CA ALA A 461 14.58 -23.23 -7.00
C ALA A 461 14.24 -21.81 -7.46
N LEU A 462 13.51 -21.05 -6.65
CA LEU A 462 13.21 -19.63 -6.87
C LEU A 462 13.59 -18.83 -5.63
N ALA A 463 14.34 -17.76 -5.84
CA ALA A 463 14.59 -16.77 -4.82
C ALA A 463 13.33 -15.92 -4.55
N PRO A 464 13.25 -15.22 -3.42
CA PRO A 464 12.30 -14.14 -3.26
C PRO A 464 12.45 -13.10 -4.37
N GLY A 465 11.33 -12.69 -4.97
CA GLY A 465 11.37 -11.82 -6.15
C GLY A 465 10.00 -11.68 -6.82
N ASN A 466 10.00 -10.91 -7.90
CA ASN A 466 8.84 -10.74 -8.77
C ASN A 466 9.15 -11.31 -10.14
N TYR A 467 8.23 -12.09 -10.70
CA TYR A 467 8.45 -12.85 -11.91
C TYR A 467 7.27 -12.70 -12.87
N PHE A 468 7.53 -12.38 -14.14
CA PHE A 468 6.53 -12.47 -15.20
C PHE A 468 6.46 -13.91 -15.71
N LEU A 469 5.22 -14.41 -15.88
CA LEU A 469 4.97 -15.79 -16.29
C LEU A 469 4.49 -15.81 -17.74
N TYR A 470 5.08 -16.69 -18.54
CA TYR A 470 4.73 -16.92 -19.93
C TYR A 470 4.55 -18.41 -20.22
N PHE A 471 3.67 -18.73 -21.14
CA PHE A 471 3.51 -20.06 -21.71
C PHE A 471 4.15 -20.14 -23.09
N ARG A 472 4.95 -21.19 -23.33
CA ARG A 472 5.48 -21.55 -24.63
C ARG A 472 5.23 -23.03 -24.91
N ALA A 473 4.64 -23.35 -26.06
CA ALA A 473 4.45 -24.74 -26.46
C ALA A 473 5.77 -25.43 -26.82
N ALA A 474 5.78 -26.76 -26.70
CA ALA A 474 6.87 -27.62 -27.17
C ALA A 474 6.94 -27.62 -28.71
N GLY A 475 8.16 -27.69 -29.25
CA GLY A 475 8.43 -27.81 -30.69
C GLY A 475 9.34 -26.71 -31.23
N GLU A 476 9.76 -26.90 -32.49
CA GLU A 476 10.53 -25.94 -33.26
C GLU A 476 9.63 -24.80 -33.76
N VAL A 477 10.21 -23.60 -33.85
CA VAL A 477 9.55 -22.46 -34.50
C VAL A 477 9.34 -22.84 -35.98
N PRO A 478 8.11 -22.79 -36.51
CA PRO A 478 7.88 -23.09 -37.91
C PRO A 478 8.72 -22.16 -38.78
N GLU A 479 9.45 -22.69 -39.78
CA GLU A 479 10.13 -21.83 -40.75
C GLU A 479 9.09 -20.89 -41.38
N PRO A 480 9.39 -19.58 -41.52
CA PRO A 480 8.49 -18.65 -42.14
C PRO A 480 8.14 -19.20 -43.53
N LYS A 481 6.85 -19.45 -43.78
CA LYS A 481 6.41 -19.80 -45.12
C LYS A 481 6.83 -18.64 -46.02
N ALA A 482 7.64 -18.92 -47.03
CA ALA A 482 7.90 -17.96 -48.09
C ALA A 482 6.55 -17.52 -48.64
N GLU A 483 6.14 -16.30 -48.32
CA GLU A 483 4.91 -15.73 -48.87
C GLU A 483 5.16 -15.51 -50.37
N GLU A 484 4.48 -16.28 -51.20
CA GLU A 484 4.34 -15.96 -52.61
C GLU A 484 3.46 -14.70 -52.72
N GLY A 485 4.12 -13.55 -52.68
CA GLY A 485 3.68 -12.28 -53.25
C GLY A 485 2.48 -11.58 -52.60
N GLU A 486 2.77 -10.53 -51.83
CA GLU A 486 2.25 -9.18 -52.06
C GLU A 486 3.10 -8.21 -51.22
N GLU A 487 3.85 -7.34 -51.90
CA GLU A 487 4.63 -6.26 -51.28
C GLU A 487 3.67 -5.23 -50.67
N GLY A 488 3.36 -5.39 -49.39
CA GLY A 488 2.85 -4.35 -48.52
C GLY A 488 3.91 -4.05 -47.46
N GLU A 489 4.34 -2.80 -47.37
CA GLU A 489 5.27 -2.32 -46.34
C GLU A 489 4.74 -2.67 -44.94
N ALA A 490 5.25 -3.75 -44.35
CA ALA A 490 5.11 -4.01 -42.93
C ALA A 490 6.03 -3.01 -42.21
N GLU A 491 5.43 -2.05 -41.51
CA GLU A 491 6.15 -1.27 -40.50
C GLU A 491 6.82 -2.27 -39.55
N ALA A 492 8.15 -2.24 -39.49
CA ALA A 492 8.91 -3.05 -38.55
C ALA A 492 8.48 -2.66 -37.14
N GLU A 493 7.78 -3.57 -36.45
CA GLU A 493 7.58 -3.46 -35.02
C GLU A 493 8.96 -3.39 -34.33
N PRO A 494 9.10 -2.56 -33.29
CA PRO A 494 10.39 -2.22 -32.74
C PRO A 494 11.09 -3.46 -32.18
N ASP A 495 12.42 -3.50 -32.40
CA ASP A 495 13.39 -4.42 -31.81
C ASP A 495 12.87 -5.12 -30.54
N THR A 496 12.60 -6.43 -30.64
CA THR A 496 12.31 -7.29 -29.47
C THR A 496 13.50 -8.24 -29.20
N PRO A 497 14.65 -7.73 -28.74
CA PRO A 497 15.79 -8.57 -28.33
C PRO A 497 15.48 -9.46 -27.11
N VAL A 498 14.28 -9.31 -26.52
CA VAL A 498 13.78 -10.10 -25.40
C VAL A 498 13.43 -11.53 -25.83
N LEU A 499 13.03 -11.78 -27.07
CA LEU A 499 12.49 -13.09 -27.45
C LEU A 499 13.55 -14.17 -27.63
N ASP A 500 14.62 -13.87 -28.38
CA ASP A 500 15.69 -14.85 -28.65
C ASP A 500 16.41 -15.25 -27.36
N SER A 501 16.67 -14.29 -26.48
CA SER A 501 17.27 -14.52 -25.16
C SER A 501 16.37 -15.34 -24.21
N LEU A 502 15.04 -15.25 -24.33
CA LEU A 502 14.11 -16.10 -23.57
C LEU A 502 14.15 -17.56 -24.01
N LEU A 503 14.49 -17.81 -25.28
CA LEU A 503 14.46 -19.14 -25.89
C LEU A 503 15.78 -19.92 -25.75
N GLU A 504 16.88 -19.25 -25.41
CA GLU A 504 18.19 -19.89 -25.23
C GLU A 504 18.19 -20.95 -24.11
N GLY A 505 18.73 -22.15 -24.39
CA GLY A 505 18.83 -23.23 -23.39
C GLY A 505 17.49 -23.82 -22.94
N LEU A 506 16.43 -23.69 -23.74
CA LEU A 506 15.18 -24.43 -23.53
C LEU A 506 15.28 -25.87 -24.00
N ASP A 507 14.66 -26.77 -23.23
CA ASP A 507 14.27 -28.07 -23.75
C ASP A 507 13.01 -27.89 -24.60
N LEU A 508 13.16 -27.98 -25.92
CA LEU A 508 12.07 -27.75 -26.86
C LEU A 508 11.07 -28.92 -26.91
N ASP A 509 11.40 -30.07 -26.31
CA ASP A 509 10.54 -31.25 -26.34
C ASP A 509 9.41 -31.20 -25.32
N VAL A 510 9.41 -30.20 -24.43
CA VAL A 510 8.42 -30.04 -23.35
C VAL A 510 7.65 -28.73 -23.46
N ASP A 511 6.35 -28.76 -23.14
CA ASP A 511 5.55 -27.54 -22.96
C ASP A 511 6.08 -26.78 -21.74
N ASN A 512 6.59 -25.57 -21.95
CA ASN A 512 7.34 -24.84 -20.94
C ASN A 512 6.52 -23.69 -20.34
N LEU A 513 6.59 -23.56 -19.01
CA LEU A 513 6.32 -22.32 -18.30
C LEU A 513 7.62 -21.55 -18.13
N LEU A 514 7.68 -20.37 -18.74
CA LEU A 514 8.82 -19.47 -18.64
C LEU A 514 8.55 -18.45 -17.53
N MET A 515 9.57 -18.22 -16.71
CA MET A 515 9.57 -17.20 -15.68
C MET A 515 10.73 -16.25 -15.89
N VAL A 516 10.43 -14.96 -15.84
CA VAL A 516 11.39 -13.88 -16.08
C VAL A 516 11.40 -12.99 -14.87
N ASP A 517 12.56 -12.80 -14.25
CA ASP A 517 12.69 -11.85 -13.16
C ASP A 517 12.33 -10.44 -13.65
N ALA A 518 11.38 -9.80 -12.96
CA ALA A 518 10.82 -8.53 -13.39
C ALA A 518 11.80 -7.35 -13.26
N GLN A 519 12.94 -7.54 -12.58
CA GLN A 519 13.97 -6.52 -12.40
C GLN A 519 15.19 -6.77 -13.28
N THR A 520 15.67 -8.02 -13.39
CA THR A 520 16.89 -8.35 -14.13
C THR A 520 16.63 -8.82 -15.56
N GLY A 521 15.43 -9.31 -15.85
CA GLY A 521 15.13 -9.99 -17.11
C GLY A 521 15.74 -11.39 -17.20
N GLU A 522 16.45 -11.84 -16.16
CA GLU A 522 17.02 -13.18 -16.13
C GLU A 522 15.91 -14.22 -16.06
N ARG A 523 16.07 -15.26 -16.87
CA ARG A 523 15.15 -16.39 -16.86
C ARG A 523 15.39 -17.25 -15.62
N ALA A 524 14.32 -17.53 -14.89
CA ALA A 524 14.31 -18.54 -13.83
C ALA A 524 14.10 -19.95 -14.41
N ALA A 525 14.42 -20.98 -13.62
CA ALA A 525 14.28 -22.38 -14.04
C ALA A 525 12.87 -22.67 -14.57
N GLY A 526 12.79 -23.34 -15.72
CA GLY A 526 11.52 -23.68 -16.37
C GLY A 526 10.75 -24.76 -15.61
N PHE A 527 9.43 -24.72 -15.70
CA PHE A 527 8.54 -25.77 -15.19
C PHE A 527 7.82 -26.46 -16.34
N GLU A 528 7.44 -27.71 -16.11
CA GLU A 528 6.47 -28.40 -16.94
C GLU A 528 5.05 -28.00 -16.55
N ILE A 529 4.18 -27.80 -17.54
CA ILE A 529 2.75 -27.62 -17.29
C ILE A 529 2.08 -28.99 -17.32
N PRO A 530 1.50 -29.49 -16.21
CA PRO A 530 0.94 -30.85 -16.14
C PRO A 530 -0.27 -31.09 -17.07
N GLY A 531 -0.86 -30.03 -17.61
CA GLY A 531 -1.92 -30.09 -18.63
C GLY A 531 -2.66 -28.77 -18.82
N LEU A 532 -2.78 -28.33 -20.07
CA LEU A 532 -3.64 -27.21 -20.48
C LEU A 532 -5.00 -27.74 -20.94
N ALA A 533 -6.07 -27.12 -20.49
CA ALA A 533 -7.42 -27.48 -20.94
C ALA A 533 -8.33 -26.25 -21.07
N PHE A 534 -9.20 -26.28 -22.09
CA PHE A 534 -10.28 -25.31 -22.23
C PHE A 534 -11.55 -25.81 -21.57
N GLY A 535 -12.09 -24.99 -20.67
CA GLY A 535 -13.39 -25.22 -20.02
C GLY A 535 -14.46 -24.24 -20.50
N LYS A 536 -15.74 -24.62 -20.38
CA LYS A 536 -16.84 -23.65 -20.39
C LYS A 536 -16.85 -22.95 -19.04
N GLY A 537 -16.76 -21.62 -19.05
CA GLY A 537 -16.86 -20.84 -17.85
C GLY A 537 -18.31 -20.62 -17.43
N ASP A 538 -18.62 -20.85 -16.15
CA ASP A 538 -19.81 -20.27 -15.55
C ASP A 538 -19.67 -18.74 -15.52
N ALA A 539 -20.75 -18.03 -15.85
CA ALA A 539 -20.79 -16.57 -15.90
C ALA A 539 -20.61 -15.88 -14.54
N GLY A 540 -20.33 -16.63 -13.47
CA GLY A 540 -20.09 -16.12 -12.12
C GLY A 540 -19.25 -17.04 -11.22
N GLY A 541 -18.45 -17.96 -11.78
CA GLY A 541 -17.72 -18.97 -10.99
C GLY A 541 -16.20 -18.82 -11.07
N GLY A 542 -15.57 -18.47 -9.93
CA GLY A 542 -14.13 -18.52 -9.72
C GLY A 542 -13.63 -19.96 -9.62
N TRP A 543 -12.72 -20.33 -10.51
CA TRP A 543 -12.05 -21.65 -10.48
C TRP A 543 -10.55 -21.53 -10.29
N SER A 544 -10.03 -20.33 -10.09
CA SER A 544 -8.69 -20.12 -9.59
C SER A 544 -8.68 -20.54 -8.11
N LYS A 545 -7.91 -21.58 -7.77
CA LYS A 545 -7.82 -22.06 -6.39
C LYS A 545 -6.42 -22.53 -6.06
N ILE A 546 -6.05 -22.31 -4.81
CA ILE A 546 -4.88 -22.95 -4.23
C ILE A 546 -5.32 -24.31 -3.68
N VAL A 547 -4.55 -25.36 -3.93
CA VAL A 547 -4.74 -26.72 -3.42
C VAL A 547 -3.43 -27.15 -2.78
N LYS A 548 -3.50 -27.74 -1.57
CA LYS A 548 -2.38 -28.53 -1.07
C LYS A 548 -2.58 -29.94 -1.61
N THR A 549 -1.66 -30.43 -2.42
CA THR A 549 -1.67 -31.80 -2.91
C THR A 549 -0.69 -32.61 -2.10
N HIS A 550 -1.14 -33.79 -1.64
CA HIS A 550 -0.26 -34.79 -1.06
C HIS A 550 -0.52 -36.12 -1.73
N LYS A 551 0.58 -36.87 -1.86
CA LYS A 551 0.76 -38.23 -2.40
C LYS A 551 1.33 -38.23 -3.80
N GLU A 552 2.64 -38.53 -3.88
CA GLU A 552 3.19 -39.12 -5.09
C GLU A 552 2.62 -40.54 -5.26
N ILE A 553 2.31 -40.87 -6.50
CA ILE A 553 2.04 -42.23 -6.93
C ILE A 553 3.40 -42.86 -7.20
N ASP A 554 3.72 -43.97 -6.53
CA ASP A 554 4.94 -44.74 -6.83
C ASP A 554 4.95 -45.08 -8.34
N PRO A 555 5.92 -44.57 -9.14
CA PRO A 555 5.94 -44.80 -10.58
C PRO A 555 6.11 -46.29 -10.94
N ASN A 556 6.63 -47.09 -10.01
CA ASN A 556 6.75 -48.54 -10.15
C ASN A 556 5.55 -49.31 -9.59
N ASN A 557 4.63 -48.64 -8.87
CA ASN A 557 3.41 -49.24 -8.36
C ASN A 557 2.27 -48.20 -8.23
N PRO A 558 1.48 -48.00 -9.29
CA PRO A 558 0.42 -46.99 -9.34
C PRO A 558 -0.67 -47.12 -8.26
N LYS A 559 -0.73 -48.27 -7.58
CA LYS A 559 -1.67 -48.55 -6.48
C LYS A 559 -1.10 -48.21 -5.10
N LYS A 560 0.18 -47.86 -5.00
CA LYS A 560 0.87 -47.51 -3.77
C LYS A 560 1.02 -45.99 -3.71
N GLN A 561 0.18 -45.37 -2.88
CA GLN A 561 0.33 -43.95 -2.52
C GLN A 561 1.46 -43.85 -1.49
N ILE A 562 2.49 -43.07 -1.78
CA ILE A 562 3.55 -42.77 -0.83
C ILE A 562 3.14 -41.47 -0.12
N ASP A 563 3.11 -41.49 1.21
CA ASP A 563 2.97 -40.27 2.01
C ASP A 563 4.33 -39.57 2.00
N VAL A 564 4.50 -38.63 1.07
CA VAL A 564 5.72 -37.82 0.97
C VAL A 564 5.57 -36.64 1.92
N SER A 565 6.54 -36.48 2.83
CA SER A 565 6.55 -35.50 3.92
C SER A 565 6.82 -34.05 3.48
N GLU A 566 6.50 -33.67 2.23
CA GLU A 566 6.77 -32.34 1.68
C GLU A 566 5.44 -31.68 1.24
N ASP A 567 5.15 -30.48 1.76
CA ASP A 567 3.94 -29.70 1.48
C ASP A 567 4.03 -29.03 0.09
N TRP A 568 3.47 -29.63 -0.96
CA TRP A 568 3.36 -28.99 -2.28
C TRP A 568 2.20 -27.99 -2.33
N LEU A 569 2.49 -26.82 -2.90
CA LEU A 569 1.51 -25.81 -3.27
C LEU A 569 1.14 -25.98 -4.75
N ARG A 570 -0.08 -26.44 -5.02
CA ARG A 570 -0.64 -26.45 -6.37
C ARG A 570 -1.61 -25.29 -6.55
N CYS A 571 -1.33 -24.40 -7.49
CA CYS A 571 -2.22 -23.32 -7.89
C CYS A 571 -2.89 -23.71 -9.21
N ASP A 572 -4.20 -24.00 -9.17
CA ASP A 572 -4.97 -24.13 -10.40
C ASP A 572 -5.38 -22.71 -10.82
N ILE A 573 -4.88 -22.25 -11.97
CA ILE A 573 -5.07 -20.90 -12.50
C ILE A 573 -6.05 -20.97 -13.67
N ARG A 574 -7.07 -20.11 -13.64
CA ARG A 574 -8.03 -19.97 -14.74
C ARG A 574 -7.93 -18.59 -15.36
N LEU A 575 -7.66 -18.53 -16.66
CA LEU A 575 -7.62 -17.30 -17.45
C LEU A 575 -8.85 -17.20 -18.37
N GLY A 576 -9.51 -16.05 -18.37
CA GLY A 576 -10.62 -15.75 -19.28
C GLY A 576 -10.13 -15.46 -20.70
N THR A 577 -10.90 -15.87 -21.71
CA THR A 577 -10.60 -15.57 -23.13
C THR A 577 -11.59 -14.57 -23.70
N LYS A 578 -11.15 -13.70 -24.63
CA LYS A 578 -11.98 -12.64 -25.26
C LYS A 578 -13.29 -13.13 -25.91
N ILE A 579 -13.42 -14.41 -26.30
CA ILE A 579 -14.55 -14.91 -27.10
C ILE A 579 -15.20 -16.15 -26.48
N ARG A 580 -16.54 -16.19 -26.45
CA ARG A 580 -17.41 -17.36 -26.12
C ARG A 580 -17.41 -17.87 -24.67
N ARG A 581 -17.08 -17.05 -23.66
CA ARG A 581 -17.07 -17.45 -22.23
C ARG A 581 -16.27 -18.74 -21.97
N ARG A 582 -15.21 -18.94 -22.74
CA ARG A 582 -14.25 -20.03 -22.51
C ARG A 582 -13.17 -19.55 -21.55
N SER A 583 -12.48 -20.50 -20.96
CA SER A 583 -11.32 -20.22 -20.12
C SER A 583 -10.27 -21.30 -20.28
N LEU A 584 -9.01 -20.88 -20.20
CA LEU A 584 -7.86 -21.76 -20.11
C LEU A 584 -7.60 -22.08 -18.63
N ILE A 585 -7.29 -23.35 -18.33
CA ILE A 585 -6.89 -23.78 -16.99
C ILE A 585 -5.52 -24.45 -17.09
N PHE A 586 -4.61 -24.07 -16.19
CA PHE A 586 -3.33 -24.75 -15.98
C PHE A 586 -2.99 -24.81 -14.48
N GLY A 587 -2.17 -25.79 -14.10
CA GLY A 587 -1.67 -25.95 -12.74
C GLY A 587 -0.22 -25.47 -12.61
N LEU A 588 0.07 -24.71 -11.57
CA LEU A 588 1.42 -24.35 -11.14
C LEU A 588 1.72 -25.10 -9.84
N GLU A 589 2.68 -26.02 -9.86
CA GLU A 589 3.08 -26.79 -8.67
C GLU A 589 4.43 -26.29 -8.15
N MET A 590 4.45 -25.89 -6.88
CA MET A 590 5.61 -25.28 -6.24
C MET A 590 5.82 -25.91 -4.86
N MET A 591 7.08 -26.17 -4.49
CA MET A 591 7.45 -26.65 -3.17
C MET A 591 8.06 -25.48 -2.37
N PRO A 592 7.29 -24.84 -1.47
CA PRO A 592 7.84 -23.82 -0.58
C PRO A 592 8.82 -24.45 0.42
N ASP A 593 9.78 -23.68 0.91
CA ASP A 593 10.67 -24.14 1.98
C ASP A 593 9.87 -24.42 3.28
N PRO A 594 9.81 -25.67 3.78
CA PRO A 594 9.07 -26.01 4.99
C PRO A 594 9.56 -25.27 6.24
N ALA A 595 10.81 -24.80 6.27
CA ALA A 595 11.33 -24.00 7.39
C ALA A 595 10.58 -22.66 7.51
N HIS A 596 10.03 -22.16 6.41
CA HIS A 596 9.32 -20.88 6.32
C HIS A 596 7.79 -21.08 6.20
N PHE A 597 7.35 -22.23 5.66
CA PHE A 597 5.97 -22.50 5.31
C PHE A 597 5.21 -23.33 6.36
N THR A 598 4.70 -22.67 7.40
CA THR A 598 3.94 -23.31 8.50
C THR A 598 2.43 -23.42 8.23
N SER A 599 1.64 -23.92 9.19
CA SER A 599 0.19 -24.18 9.00
C SER A 599 -0.75 -22.95 9.09
N LYS A 600 -0.23 -21.75 9.35
CA LYS A 600 -1.02 -20.56 9.74
C LYS A 600 -1.06 -19.44 8.69
N TRP A 601 -1.28 -19.77 7.42
CA TRP A 601 -1.42 -18.79 6.33
C TRP A 601 -2.90 -18.59 5.97
N ARG A 602 -3.30 -17.36 5.63
CA ARG A 602 -4.57 -17.13 4.93
C ARG A 602 -4.45 -17.66 3.51
N LYS A 603 -5.58 -18.00 2.91
CA LYS A 603 -5.65 -18.69 1.62
C LYS A 603 -6.79 -18.17 0.77
#